data_AF-A0A6P0NH06-F1
#
_entry.id   AF-A0A6P0NH06-F1
#
_cell.length_a   1.000
_cell.length_b   1.000
_cell.length_c   1.000
_cell.angle_alpha   90.00
_cell.angle_beta   90.00
_cell.angle_gamma   90.00
#
_symmetry.space_group_name_H-M   'P 1'
#
loop_
_entity.id
_entity.type
_entity.pdbx_description
1 polymer ?
#
loop_
_entity_poly.entity_id
_entity_poly.type
_entity_poly.pdbx_seq_one_letter_code
_entity_poly.pdbx_strand_id
1 'polypeptide(L)'
;MLIANLRQKPSLEAAIEQVQEITAERPQRQQAQTLISHWRKEIERIEDRPFLAQAHQLADKGDKTSLQAAIAEAQKIEQGRALRIEAQTDIARWTKQIQVLEDQPRYNQALELASKGQLQAAIKTARTIQSGRALHNQAQQSIGEWTRRIQVAEDRPILDEAEELAYDGRLSDAIAVAGRIAPGRALYREARNAIAIWDAERAYVRSLQSTDDGYTDDSSYEDGE
;
A
#
# COMPACT_ATOMS: atom_id res chain seq x y z
N MET A 1 42.69 18.60 -40.43
CA MET A 1 42.04 17.27 -40.34
C MET A 1 42.57 16.55 -39.12
N LEU A 2 41.77 16.37 -38.08
CA LEU A 2 41.93 15.34 -37.03
C LEU A 2 40.74 15.43 -36.06
N ILE A 3 39.57 14.98 -36.50
CA ILE A 3 38.38 14.81 -35.64
C ILE A 3 37.78 13.43 -35.95
N ALA A 4 38.62 12.41 -36.07
CA ALA A 4 38.18 11.08 -36.50
C ALA A 4 37.57 10.24 -35.36
N ASN A 5 37.52 10.72 -34.12
CA ASN A 5 36.76 10.04 -33.07
C ASN A 5 36.41 10.97 -31.90
N LEU A 6 35.41 11.84 -32.08
CA LEU A 6 34.84 12.71 -31.04
C LEU A 6 34.23 11.98 -29.84
N ARG A 7 34.25 10.64 -29.80
CA ARG A 7 33.71 9.84 -28.70
C ARG A 7 34.76 9.33 -27.72
N GLN A 8 36.04 9.60 -27.94
CA GLN A 8 37.11 9.21 -27.02
C GLN A 8 37.43 10.39 -26.09
N LYS A 9 37.65 10.11 -24.80
CA LYS A 9 37.95 11.13 -23.78
C LYS A 9 39.10 12.07 -24.20
N PRO A 10 40.26 11.61 -24.70
CA PRO A 10 41.35 12.50 -25.12
C PRO A 10 40.95 13.45 -26.26
N SER A 11 40.14 12.98 -27.21
CA SER A 11 39.62 13.79 -28.31
C SER A 11 38.67 14.89 -27.82
N LEU A 12 37.86 14.58 -26.80
CA LEU A 12 36.94 15.54 -26.19
C LEU A 12 37.69 16.59 -25.36
N GLU A 13 38.71 16.17 -24.63
CA GLU A 13 39.60 17.08 -23.87
C GLU A 13 40.31 18.06 -24.82
N ALA A 14 40.90 17.56 -25.91
CA ALA A 14 41.53 18.39 -26.93
C ALA A 14 40.54 19.34 -27.62
N ALA A 15 39.32 18.88 -27.90
CA ALA A 15 38.27 19.74 -28.48
C ALA A 15 37.83 20.85 -27.52
N ILE A 16 37.75 20.55 -26.21
CA ILE A 16 37.45 21.56 -25.18
C ILE A 16 38.56 22.62 -25.15
N GLU A 17 39.84 22.21 -25.14
CA GLU A 17 40.99 23.12 -25.13
C GLU A 17 40.95 24.06 -26.35
N GLN A 18 40.77 23.51 -27.54
CA GLN A 18 40.72 24.31 -28.78
C GLN A 18 39.53 25.29 -28.82
N VAL A 19 38.37 24.92 -28.26
CA VAL A 19 37.19 25.80 -28.21
C VAL A 19 37.29 26.84 -27.10
N GLN A 20 38.07 26.59 -26.03
CA GLN A 20 38.36 27.57 -24.99
C GLN A 20 39.23 28.72 -25.50
N GLU A 21 40.06 28.49 -26.52
CA GLU A 21 40.88 29.53 -27.18
C GLU A 21 40.06 30.50 -28.04
N ILE A 22 38.81 30.16 -28.39
CA ILE A 22 37.93 31.03 -29.15
C ILE A 22 37.53 32.22 -28.26
N THR A 23 38.23 33.34 -28.47
CA THR A 23 38.25 34.55 -27.64
C THR A 23 36.87 35.14 -27.30
N ALA A 24 36.82 35.77 -26.12
CA ALA A 24 35.64 36.25 -25.40
C ALA A 24 34.73 37.28 -26.11
N GLU A 25 35.11 37.79 -27.28
CA GLU A 25 34.48 38.94 -27.95
C GLU A 25 33.56 38.58 -29.13
N ARG A 26 33.44 37.29 -29.49
CA ARG A 26 32.63 36.87 -30.66
C ARG A 26 31.19 36.48 -30.32
N PRO A 27 30.22 36.71 -31.22
CA PRO A 27 28.81 36.31 -31.05
C PRO A 27 28.61 34.81 -30.77
N GLN A 28 29.59 33.97 -31.16
CA GLN A 28 29.55 32.51 -31.05
C GLN A 28 29.87 31.98 -29.64
N ARG A 29 30.15 32.85 -28.65
CA ARG A 29 30.50 32.46 -27.27
C ARG A 29 29.49 31.51 -26.63
N GLN A 30 28.19 31.78 -26.78
CA GLN A 30 27.15 30.94 -26.18
C GLN A 30 27.14 29.52 -26.77
N GLN A 31 27.40 29.40 -28.08
CA GLN A 31 27.49 28.11 -28.76
C GLN A 31 28.73 27.35 -28.30
N ALA A 32 29.88 28.02 -28.20
CA ALA A 32 31.12 27.44 -27.68
C ALA A 32 30.97 26.93 -26.24
N GLN A 33 30.35 27.73 -25.35
CA GLN A 33 30.07 27.32 -23.97
C GLN A 33 29.10 26.13 -23.87
N THR A 34 28.12 26.05 -24.77
CA THR A 34 27.19 24.91 -24.85
C THR A 34 27.93 23.64 -25.27
N LEU A 35 28.82 23.72 -26.26
CA LEU A 35 29.64 22.59 -26.71
C LEU A 35 30.58 22.10 -25.61
N ILE A 36 31.27 23.00 -24.93
CA ILE A 36 32.14 22.65 -23.79
C ILE A 36 31.33 21.93 -22.69
N SER A 37 30.16 22.45 -22.35
CA SER A 37 29.29 21.84 -21.34
C SER A 37 28.82 20.44 -21.75
N HIS A 38 28.51 20.26 -23.03
CA HIS A 38 28.14 18.96 -23.58
C HIS A 38 29.31 17.96 -23.53
N TRP A 39 30.50 18.35 -23.99
CA TRP A 39 31.68 17.47 -23.98
C TRP A 39 32.15 17.12 -22.58
N ARG A 40 32.09 18.05 -21.62
CA ARG A 40 32.36 17.76 -20.21
C ARG A 40 31.44 16.67 -19.67
N LYS A 41 30.13 16.76 -19.93
CA LYS A 41 29.19 15.70 -19.56
C LYS A 41 29.50 14.37 -20.24
N GLU A 42 29.97 14.38 -21.48
CA GLU A 42 30.35 13.14 -22.17
C GLU A 42 31.59 12.50 -21.57
N ILE A 43 32.59 13.31 -21.18
CA ILE A 43 33.76 12.83 -20.43
C ILE A 43 33.32 12.21 -19.10
N GLU A 44 32.47 12.91 -18.33
CA GLU A 44 31.92 12.38 -17.08
C GLU A 44 31.23 11.03 -17.28
N ARG A 45 30.41 10.88 -18.35
CA ARG A 45 29.77 9.59 -18.68
C ARG A 45 30.79 8.50 -18.99
N ILE A 46 31.85 8.80 -19.73
CA ILE A 46 32.90 7.83 -20.06
C ILE A 46 33.61 7.35 -18.78
N GLU A 47 33.88 8.27 -17.86
CA GLU A 47 34.52 7.97 -16.58
C GLU A 47 33.62 7.18 -15.63
N ASP A 48 32.33 7.48 -15.61
CA ASP A 48 31.38 6.91 -14.65
C ASP A 48 30.78 5.58 -15.11
N ARG A 49 30.72 5.35 -16.43
CA ARG A 49 30.10 4.15 -17.02
C ARG A 49 30.67 2.83 -16.48
N PRO A 50 31.98 2.66 -16.24
CA PRO A 50 32.52 1.43 -15.65
C PRO A 50 31.94 1.14 -14.26
N PHE A 51 31.71 2.16 -13.43
CA PHE A 51 31.11 1.98 -12.10
C PHE A 51 29.67 1.49 -12.21
N LEU A 52 28.84 2.10 -13.08
CA LEU A 52 27.48 1.60 -13.30
C LEU A 52 27.46 0.20 -13.89
N ALA A 53 28.31 -0.09 -14.89
CA ALA A 53 28.37 -1.41 -15.51
C ALA A 53 28.72 -2.50 -14.48
N GLN A 54 29.72 -2.24 -13.63
CA GLN A 54 30.09 -3.15 -12.55
C GLN A 54 28.96 -3.28 -11.51
N ALA A 55 28.30 -2.17 -11.16
CA ALA A 55 27.17 -2.18 -10.25
C ALA A 55 26.02 -3.06 -10.77
N HIS A 56 25.69 -2.97 -12.06
CA HIS A 56 24.69 -3.83 -12.68
C HIS A 56 25.10 -5.31 -12.66
N GLN A 57 26.34 -5.65 -13.03
CA GLN A 57 26.83 -7.03 -12.99
C GLN A 57 26.77 -7.64 -11.58
N LEU A 58 27.01 -6.84 -10.54
CA LEU A 58 26.84 -7.25 -9.16
C LEU A 58 25.36 -7.47 -8.84
N ALA A 59 24.49 -6.52 -9.21
CA ALA A 59 23.07 -6.61 -8.94
C ALA A 59 22.37 -7.78 -9.64
N ASP A 60 22.84 -8.20 -10.82
CA ASP A 60 22.28 -9.31 -11.59
C ASP A 60 22.32 -10.65 -10.83
N LYS A 61 23.20 -10.79 -9.84
CA LYS A 61 23.24 -11.97 -8.96
C LYS A 61 22.02 -12.07 -8.05
N GLY A 62 21.38 -10.94 -7.74
CA GLY A 62 20.12 -10.87 -7.01
C GLY A 62 20.17 -11.20 -5.51
N ASP A 63 21.32 -11.64 -4.98
CA ASP A 63 21.47 -11.87 -3.54
C ASP A 63 21.77 -10.57 -2.78
N LYS A 64 21.49 -10.57 -1.47
CA LYS A 64 21.64 -9.40 -0.60
C LYS A 64 23.05 -8.82 -0.64
N THR A 65 24.07 -9.65 -0.57
CA THR A 65 25.48 -9.22 -0.51
C THR A 65 25.88 -8.56 -1.82
N SER A 66 25.49 -9.15 -2.95
CA SER A 66 25.79 -8.60 -4.27
C SER A 66 25.01 -7.30 -4.55
N LEU A 67 23.76 -7.18 -4.10
CA LEU A 67 23.00 -5.94 -4.18
C LEU A 67 23.61 -4.81 -3.33
N GLN A 68 24.13 -5.14 -2.14
CA GLN A 68 24.86 -4.17 -1.31
C GLN A 68 26.15 -3.70 -1.99
N ALA A 69 26.88 -4.62 -2.63
CA ALA A 69 28.07 -4.29 -3.41
C ALA A 69 27.72 -3.41 -4.64
N ALA A 70 26.62 -3.72 -5.33
CA ALA A 70 26.11 -2.90 -6.44
C ALA A 70 25.81 -1.46 -6.01
N ILE A 71 25.12 -1.29 -4.87
CA ILE A 71 24.85 0.03 -4.29
C ILE A 71 26.14 0.78 -4.00
N ALA A 72 27.12 0.12 -3.35
CA ALA A 72 28.40 0.74 -3.04
C ALA A 72 29.17 1.17 -4.30
N GLU A 73 29.09 0.39 -5.37
CA GLU A 73 29.71 0.72 -6.66
C GLU A 73 29.04 1.92 -7.33
N ALA A 74 27.70 1.95 -7.39
CA ALA A 74 26.95 3.09 -7.95
C ALA A 74 27.11 4.37 -7.12
N GLN A 75 27.38 4.26 -5.81
CA GLN A 75 27.66 5.41 -4.94
C GLN A 75 28.98 6.11 -5.24
N LYS A 76 29.91 5.48 -5.99
CA LYS A 76 31.16 6.11 -6.44
C LYS A 76 30.91 7.25 -7.42
N ILE A 77 29.74 7.30 -8.06
CA ILE A 77 29.36 8.39 -8.95
C ILE A 77 28.89 9.58 -8.12
N GLU A 78 29.73 10.61 -8.10
CA GLU A 78 29.55 11.79 -7.27
C GLU A 78 28.29 12.61 -7.64
N GLN A 79 27.84 13.44 -6.71
CA GLN A 79 26.72 14.34 -6.93
C GLN A 79 27.04 15.35 -8.05
N GLY A 80 26.04 15.66 -8.88
CA GLY A 80 26.17 16.64 -9.97
C GLY A 80 26.75 16.09 -11.28
N ARG A 81 27.30 14.87 -11.27
CA ARG A 81 27.84 14.21 -12.47
C ARG A 81 26.74 13.72 -13.42
N ALA A 82 27.07 13.60 -14.70
CA ALA A 82 26.14 13.23 -15.76
C ALA A 82 25.34 11.94 -15.51
N LEU A 83 25.92 10.91 -14.88
CA LEU A 83 25.26 9.62 -14.59
C LEU A 83 24.64 9.51 -13.20
N ARG A 84 24.63 10.61 -12.42
CA ARG A 84 24.20 10.55 -11.02
C ARG A 84 22.72 10.16 -10.85
N ILE A 85 21.84 10.66 -11.72
CA ILE A 85 20.39 10.37 -11.65
C ILE A 85 20.11 8.89 -11.90
N GLU A 86 20.82 8.29 -12.85
CA GLU A 86 20.74 6.86 -13.14
C GLU A 86 21.22 6.04 -11.94
N ALA A 87 22.41 6.37 -11.41
CA ALA A 87 22.94 5.74 -10.20
C ALA A 87 21.99 5.83 -9.01
N GLN A 88 21.34 6.97 -8.76
CA GLN A 88 20.35 7.12 -7.69
C GLN A 88 19.13 6.23 -7.89
N THR A 89 18.66 6.13 -9.14
CA THR A 89 17.51 5.28 -9.50
C THR A 89 17.81 3.82 -9.22
N ASP A 90 19.00 3.36 -9.57
CA ASP A 90 19.41 1.97 -9.33
C ASP A 90 19.67 1.68 -7.86
N ILE A 91 20.31 2.60 -7.13
CA ILE A 91 20.46 2.49 -5.67
C ILE A 91 19.10 2.32 -4.99
N ALA A 92 18.11 3.15 -5.36
CA ALA A 92 16.76 3.05 -4.80
C ALA A 92 16.09 1.71 -5.13
N ARG A 93 16.29 1.20 -6.36
CA ARG A 93 15.76 -0.09 -6.81
C ARG A 93 16.36 -1.26 -6.03
N TRP A 94 17.69 -1.34 -5.94
CA TRP A 94 18.39 -2.42 -5.23
C TRP A 94 18.14 -2.37 -3.73
N THR A 95 18.02 -1.17 -3.16
CA THR A 95 17.63 -1.01 -1.75
C THR A 95 16.25 -1.64 -1.48
N LYS A 96 15.28 -1.42 -2.37
CA LYS A 96 13.96 -2.07 -2.26
C LYS A 96 14.06 -3.59 -2.41
N GLN A 97 14.88 -4.10 -3.33
CA GLN A 97 15.09 -5.54 -3.48
C GLN A 97 15.67 -6.17 -2.22
N ILE A 98 16.68 -5.54 -1.61
CA ILE A 98 17.23 -5.98 -0.31
C ILE A 98 16.13 -6.04 0.75
N GLN A 99 15.31 -4.99 0.87
CA GLN A 99 14.22 -4.97 1.85
C GLN A 99 13.24 -6.12 1.64
N VAL A 100 12.89 -6.42 0.38
CA VAL A 100 12.04 -7.57 0.05
C VAL A 100 12.71 -8.86 0.50
N LEU A 101 13.97 -9.10 0.16
CA LEU A 101 14.70 -10.33 0.56
C LEU A 101 14.76 -10.49 2.08
N GLU A 102 14.91 -9.40 2.83
CA GLU A 102 14.95 -9.42 4.29
C GLU A 102 13.59 -9.70 4.93
N ASP A 103 12.52 -9.15 4.35
CA ASP A 103 11.18 -9.20 4.95
C ASP A 103 10.36 -10.40 4.45
N GLN A 104 10.68 -10.93 3.26
CA GLN A 104 9.95 -12.04 2.64
C GLN A 104 9.84 -13.27 3.55
N PRO A 105 10.89 -13.73 4.27
CA PRO A 105 10.76 -14.88 5.16
C PRO A 105 9.76 -14.64 6.30
N ARG A 106 9.77 -13.43 6.88
CA ARG A 106 8.82 -13.05 7.94
C ARG A 106 7.40 -12.97 7.40
N TYR A 107 7.25 -12.41 6.20
CA TYR A 107 5.96 -12.33 5.54
C TYR A 107 5.41 -13.73 5.22
N ASN A 108 6.24 -14.61 4.68
CA ASN A 108 5.88 -16.02 4.41
C ASN A 108 5.47 -16.75 5.69
N GLN A 109 6.19 -16.55 6.80
CA GLN A 109 5.82 -17.10 8.10
C GLN A 109 4.44 -16.59 8.55
N ALA A 110 4.13 -15.31 8.36
CA ALA A 110 2.81 -14.78 8.66
C ALA A 110 1.71 -15.43 7.82
N LEU A 111 1.97 -15.64 6.52
CA LEU A 111 1.03 -16.34 5.62
C LEU A 111 0.80 -17.80 6.06
N GLU A 112 1.85 -18.51 6.47
CA GLU A 112 1.76 -19.90 6.95
C GLU A 112 0.96 -19.99 8.26
N LEU A 113 1.15 -19.05 9.19
CA LEU A 113 0.33 -18.97 10.41
C LEU A 113 -1.14 -18.74 10.05
N ALA A 114 -1.42 -17.86 9.08
CA ALA A 114 -2.78 -17.57 8.66
C ALA A 114 -3.46 -18.77 7.99
N SER A 115 -2.74 -19.54 7.17
CA SER A 115 -3.29 -20.74 6.52
C SER A 115 -3.62 -21.86 7.53
N LYS A 116 -2.92 -21.90 8.67
CA LYS A 116 -3.23 -22.78 9.81
C LYS A 116 -4.38 -22.26 10.70
N GLY A 117 -5.02 -21.15 10.33
CA GLY A 117 -6.08 -20.51 11.14
C GLY A 117 -5.56 -19.72 12.33
N GLN A 118 -4.23 -19.60 12.52
CA GLN A 118 -3.61 -18.87 13.63
C GLN A 118 -3.55 -17.36 13.32
N LEU A 119 -4.71 -16.76 13.02
CA LEU A 119 -4.82 -15.40 12.48
C LEU A 119 -4.22 -14.34 13.41
N GLN A 120 -4.38 -14.47 14.73
CA GLN A 120 -3.77 -13.54 15.69
C GLN A 120 -2.24 -13.59 15.65
N ALA A 121 -1.66 -14.78 15.54
CA ALA A 121 -0.22 -14.96 15.40
C ALA A 121 0.28 -14.43 14.05
N ALA A 122 -0.47 -14.67 12.97
CA ALA A 122 -0.18 -14.13 11.65
C ALA A 122 -0.13 -12.60 11.65
N ILE A 123 -1.13 -11.95 12.26
CA ILE A 123 -1.18 -10.49 12.41
C ILE A 123 0.04 -9.99 13.20
N LYS A 124 0.38 -10.64 14.32
CA LYS A 124 1.54 -10.27 15.13
C LYS A 124 2.84 -10.33 14.32
N THR A 125 3.03 -11.39 13.54
CA THR A 125 4.21 -11.57 12.68
C THR A 125 4.25 -10.54 11.55
N ALA A 126 3.14 -10.32 10.84
CA ALA A 126 3.08 -9.35 9.75
C ALA A 126 3.30 -7.90 10.23
N ARG A 127 2.88 -7.55 11.45
CA ARG A 127 3.12 -6.22 12.06
C ARG A 127 4.59 -5.91 12.30
N THR A 128 5.48 -6.92 12.29
CA THR A 128 6.92 -6.69 12.40
C THR A 128 7.51 -6.02 11.15
N ILE A 129 6.79 -6.04 10.02
CA ILE A 129 7.18 -5.38 8.78
C ILE A 129 6.87 -3.88 8.90
N GLN A 130 7.92 -3.11 9.17
CA GLN A 130 7.85 -1.68 9.47
C GLN A 130 7.34 -0.83 8.29
N SER A 131 6.79 0.34 8.60
CA SER A 131 6.38 1.32 7.59
C SER A 131 7.57 1.79 6.75
N GLY A 132 7.31 2.14 5.49
CA GLY A 132 8.32 2.56 4.52
C GLY A 132 9.14 1.42 3.89
N ARG A 133 8.98 0.18 4.35
CA ARG A 133 9.61 -0.99 3.74
C ARG A 133 8.78 -1.53 2.57
N ALA A 134 9.45 -2.16 1.61
CA ALA A 134 8.85 -2.64 0.37
C ALA A 134 7.60 -3.52 0.56
N LEU A 135 7.58 -4.41 1.56
CA LEU A 135 6.46 -5.33 1.82
C LEU A 135 5.38 -4.78 2.78
N HIS A 136 5.53 -3.56 3.28
CA HIS A 136 4.62 -3.03 4.31
C HIS A 136 3.16 -2.99 3.86
N ASN A 137 2.88 -2.45 2.67
CA ASN A 137 1.51 -2.32 2.16
C ASN A 137 0.82 -3.68 2.00
N GLN A 138 1.57 -4.67 1.50
CA GLN A 138 1.06 -6.03 1.35
C GLN A 138 0.78 -6.66 2.73
N ALA A 139 1.66 -6.45 3.71
CA ALA A 139 1.45 -6.90 5.08
C ALA A 139 0.20 -6.26 5.72
N GLN A 140 -0.01 -4.95 5.54
CA GLN A 140 -1.19 -4.25 6.06
C GLN A 140 -2.49 -4.75 5.44
N GLN A 141 -2.50 -5.03 4.14
CA GLN A 141 -3.67 -5.60 3.47
C GLN A 141 -4.05 -6.96 4.08
N SER A 142 -3.07 -7.85 4.26
CA SER A 142 -3.28 -9.17 4.88
C SER A 142 -3.74 -9.04 6.33
N ILE A 143 -3.17 -8.12 7.11
CA ILE A 143 -3.63 -7.83 8.47
C ILE A 143 -5.10 -7.41 8.49
N GLY A 144 -5.52 -6.54 7.56
CA GLY A 144 -6.92 -6.10 7.45
C GLY A 144 -7.87 -7.25 7.14
N GLU A 145 -7.49 -8.13 6.22
CA GLU A 145 -8.26 -9.33 5.88
C GLU A 145 -8.40 -10.28 7.07
N TRP A 146 -7.29 -10.60 7.75
CA TRP A 146 -7.30 -11.51 8.90
C TRP A 146 -8.09 -10.93 10.08
N THR A 147 -7.96 -9.62 10.32
CA THR A 147 -8.74 -8.92 11.35
C THR A 147 -10.23 -9.03 11.05
N ARG A 148 -10.64 -8.84 9.79
CA ARG A 148 -12.04 -9.02 9.38
C ARG A 148 -12.51 -10.45 9.63
N ARG A 149 -11.73 -11.46 9.27
CA ARG A 149 -12.09 -12.88 9.49
C ARG A 149 -12.28 -13.19 10.97
N ILE A 150 -11.39 -12.69 11.83
CA ILE A 150 -11.53 -12.82 13.28
C ILE A 150 -12.84 -12.17 13.75
N GLN A 151 -13.09 -10.93 13.35
CA GLN A 151 -14.31 -10.22 13.76
C GLN A 151 -15.59 -10.93 13.30
N VAL A 152 -15.62 -11.44 12.06
CA VAL A 152 -16.77 -12.22 11.58
C VAL A 152 -16.96 -13.48 12.42
N ALA A 153 -15.89 -14.23 12.71
CA ALA A 153 -15.99 -15.44 13.52
C ALA A 153 -16.47 -15.16 14.96
N GLU A 154 -16.06 -14.02 15.54
CA GLU A 154 -16.50 -13.58 16.87
C GLU A 154 -17.96 -13.09 16.87
N ASP A 155 -18.38 -12.35 15.84
CA ASP A 155 -19.66 -11.66 15.81
C ASP A 155 -20.79 -12.51 15.23
N ARG A 156 -20.47 -13.51 14.40
CA ARG A 156 -21.47 -14.33 13.70
C ARG A 156 -22.43 -15.03 14.67
N PRO A 157 -21.98 -15.69 15.75
CA PRO A 157 -22.90 -16.32 16.70
C PRO A 157 -23.85 -15.33 17.38
N ILE A 158 -23.44 -14.07 17.57
CA ILE A 158 -24.29 -13.03 18.15
C ILE A 158 -25.41 -12.66 17.17
N LEU A 159 -25.07 -12.54 15.89
CA LEU A 159 -26.06 -12.24 14.86
C LEU A 159 -27.02 -13.42 14.65
N ASP A 160 -26.52 -14.65 14.63
CA ASP A 160 -27.33 -15.86 14.52
C ASP A 160 -28.32 -15.98 15.71
N GLU A 161 -27.87 -15.74 16.97
CA GLU A 161 -28.74 -15.69 18.15
C GLU A 161 -29.83 -14.62 18.01
N ALA A 162 -29.48 -13.44 17.50
CA ALA A 162 -30.44 -12.36 17.28
C ALA A 162 -31.49 -12.73 16.23
N GLU A 163 -31.09 -13.40 15.16
CA GLU A 163 -31.99 -13.88 14.11
C GLU A 163 -32.96 -14.96 14.63
N GLU A 164 -32.50 -15.90 15.44
CA GLU A 164 -33.36 -16.89 16.10
C GLU A 164 -34.40 -16.24 17.02
N LEU A 165 -33.98 -15.26 17.83
CA LEU A 165 -34.91 -14.50 18.69
C LEU A 165 -35.97 -13.76 17.89
N ALA A 166 -35.59 -13.18 16.73
CA ALA A 166 -36.55 -12.51 15.87
C ALA A 166 -37.54 -13.49 15.25
N TYR A 167 -37.06 -14.66 14.82
CA TYR A 167 -37.90 -15.74 14.30
C TYR A 167 -38.94 -16.22 15.33
N ASP A 168 -38.56 -16.28 16.61
CA ASP A 168 -39.47 -16.60 17.73
C ASP A 168 -40.43 -15.45 18.08
N GLY A 169 -40.43 -14.34 17.33
CA GLY A 169 -41.24 -13.15 17.59
C GLY A 169 -40.73 -12.27 18.74
N ARG A 170 -39.57 -12.59 19.32
CA ARG A 170 -38.94 -11.84 20.43
C ARG A 170 -38.12 -10.67 19.90
N LEU A 171 -38.75 -9.80 19.10
CA LEU A 171 -38.10 -8.73 18.35
C LEU A 171 -37.28 -7.76 19.22
N SER A 172 -37.75 -7.45 20.43
CA SER A 172 -37.00 -6.58 21.36
C SER A 172 -35.68 -7.21 21.81
N ASP A 173 -35.66 -8.52 22.04
CA ASP A 173 -34.46 -9.26 22.45
C ASP A 173 -33.51 -9.38 21.27
N ALA A 174 -34.02 -9.70 20.08
CA ALA A 174 -33.25 -9.74 18.83
C ALA A 174 -32.48 -8.43 18.58
N ILE A 175 -33.19 -7.29 18.68
CA ILE A 175 -32.59 -5.96 18.52
C ILE A 175 -31.49 -5.71 19.56
N ALA A 176 -31.73 -6.10 20.82
CA ALA A 176 -30.75 -5.94 21.88
C ALA A 176 -29.50 -6.79 21.66
N VAL A 177 -29.65 -8.04 21.19
CA VAL A 177 -28.53 -8.95 20.91
C VAL A 177 -27.74 -8.49 19.69
N ALA A 178 -28.37 -8.19 18.55
CA ALA A 178 -27.68 -7.66 17.38
C ALA A 178 -27.00 -6.31 17.67
N GLY A 179 -27.57 -5.51 18.58
CA GLY A 179 -26.99 -4.25 19.06
C GLY A 179 -25.66 -4.39 19.79
N ARG A 180 -25.28 -5.61 20.22
CA ARG A 180 -23.97 -5.89 20.83
C ARG A 180 -22.81 -5.80 19.82
N ILE A 181 -23.08 -5.93 18.52
CA ILE A 181 -22.06 -5.80 17.48
C ILE A 181 -21.66 -4.32 17.37
N ALA A 182 -20.42 -4.03 17.79
CA ALA A 182 -19.92 -2.66 17.89
C ALA A 182 -19.70 -1.99 16.52
N PRO A 183 -19.82 -0.65 16.42
CA PRO A 183 -19.48 0.11 15.23
C PRO A 183 -18.07 -0.17 14.71
N GLY A 184 -17.92 -0.26 13.39
CA GLY A 184 -16.63 -0.49 12.72
C GLY A 184 -16.17 -1.94 12.66
N ARG A 185 -16.91 -2.88 13.29
CA ARG A 185 -16.67 -4.32 13.13
C ARG A 185 -17.23 -4.84 11.81
N ALA A 186 -16.71 -5.98 11.35
CA ALA A 186 -17.05 -6.57 10.07
C ALA A 186 -18.55 -6.77 9.84
N LEU A 187 -19.30 -7.25 10.84
CA LEU A 187 -20.74 -7.52 10.74
C LEU A 187 -21.64 -6.36 11.17
N TYR A 188 -21.07 -5.20 11.52
CA TYR A 188 -21.86 -4.07 12.04
C TYR A 188 -22.98 -3.63 11.09
N ARG A 189 -22.69 -3.53 9.78
CA ARG A 189 -23.68 -3.10 8.80
C ARG A 189 -24.84 -4.09 8.67
N GLU A 190 -24.52 -5.38 8.68
CA GLU A 190 -25.51 -6.47 8.63
C GLU A 190 -26.42 -6.41 9.86
N ALA A 191 -25.82 -6.32 11.05
CA ALA A 191 -26.56 -6.16 12.31
C ALA A 191 -27.49 -4.94 12.31
N ARG A 192 -27.01 -3.78 11.83
CA ARG A 192 -27.84 -2.56 11.77
C ARG A 192 -29.01 -2.67 10.78
N ASN A 193 -28.81 -3.39 9.68
CA ASN A 193 -29.90 -3.64 8.73
C ASN A 193 -30.96 -4.57 9.36
N ALA A 194 -30.53 -5.64 10.03
CA ALA A 194 -31.44 -6.55 10.73
C ALA A 194 -32.25 -5.84 11.83
N ILE A 195 -31.58 -5.03 12.66
CA ILE A 195 -32.22 -4.20 13.68
C ILE A 195 -33.30 -3.31 13.07
N ALA A 196 -33.02 -2.63 11.95
CA ALA A 196 -33.98 -1.75 11.31
C ALA A 196 -35.24 -2.47 10.83
N ILE A 197 -35.09 -3.72 10.35
CA ILE A 197 -36.21 -4.57 9.92
C ILE A 197 -37.07 -4.95 11.13
N TRP A 198 -36.46 -5.48 12.19
CA TRP A 198 -37.18 -5.91 13.40
C TRP A 198 -37.83 -4.74 14.15
N ASP A 199 -37.22 -3.54 14.12
CA ASP A 199 -37.80 -2.33 14.68
C ASP A 199 -39.12 -1.97 13.97
N ALA A 200 -39.15 -2.05 12.64
CA ALA A 200 -40.34 -1.79 11.85
C ALA A 200 -41.43 -2.84 12.08
N GLU A 201 -41.06 -4.12 12.09
CA GLU A 201 -41.98 -5.23 12.36
C GLU A 201 -42.61 -5.11 13.75
N ARG A 202 -41.80 -4.82 14.77
CA ARG A 202 -42.27 -4.63 16.14
C ARG A 202 -43.25 -3.47 16.26
N ALA A 203 -42.99 -2.37 15.54
CA ALA A 203 -43.90 -1.22 15.50
C ALA A 203 -45.23 -1.59 14.83
N TYR A 204 -45.18 -2.36 13.74
CA TYR A 204 -46.37 -2.84 13.03
C TYR A 204 -47.22 -3.77 13.90
N VAL A 205 -46.63 -4.77 14.56
CA VAL A 205 -47.35 -5.68 15.48
C VAL A 205 -48.03 -4.90 16.60
N ARG A 206 -47.35 -3.91 17.18
CA ARG A 206 -47.94 -3.04 18.22
C ARG A 206 -49.11 -2.22 17.69
N SER A 207 -49.05 -1.72 16.46
CA SER A 207 -50.17 -0.97 15.87
C SER A 207 -51.43 -1.83 15.69
N LEU A 208 -51.26 -3.12 15.35
CA LEU A 208 -52.39 -4.05 15.21
C LEU A 208 -53.06 -4.35 16.56
N GLN A 209 -52.28 -4.53 17.62
CA GLN A 209 -52.82 -4.74 18.96
C GLN A 209 -53.59 -3.51 19.47
N SER A 210 -53.08 -2.31 19.17
CA SER A 210 -53.71 -1.04 19.58
C SER A 210 -55.07 -0.80 18.89
N THR A 211 -55.31 -1.40 17.72
CA THR A 211 -56.59 -1.30 16.99
C THR A 211 -57.64 -2.32 17.45
N ASP A 212 -57.23 -3.43 18.07
CA ASP A 212 -58.13 -4.49 18.54
C ASP A 212 -58.74 -4.13 19.92
N ASP A 213 -57.96 -3.48 20.79
CA ASP A 213 -58.40 -3.01 22.12
C ASP A 213 -59.33 -1.76 22.07
N GLY A 214 -59.53 -1.17 20.89
CA GLY A 214 -60.37 0.01 20.66
C GLY A 214 -61.85 -0.27 20.35
N TYR A 215 -62.23 -1.54 20.18
CA TYR A 215 -63.63 -1.98 20.01
C TYR A 215 -64.21 -2.44 21.35
N THR A 216 -64.38 -1.53 22.31
CA THR A 216 -65.39 -1.74 23.36
C THR A 216 -66.76 -1.47 22.75
N ASP A 217 -67.52 -2.55 22.54
CA ASP A 217 -68.94 -2.56 22.17
C ASP A 217 -69.76 -1.82 23.24
N ASP A 218 -69.94 -0.50 23.08
CA ASP A 218 -70.96 0.27 23.81
C ASP A 218 -72.30 0.12 23.07
N SER A 219 -72.83 -1.10 23.08
CA SER A 219 -74.20 -1.39 22.70
C SER A 219 -75.10 -1.33 23.95
N SER A 220 -75.17 -0.14 24.55
CA SER A 220 -76.24 0.21 25.49
C SER A 220 -77.56 0.34 24.73
N TYR A 221 -78.28 -0.78 24.55
CA TYR A 221 -79.69 -0.74 24.15
C TYR A 221 -80.50 -0.18 25.32
N GLU A 222 -80.91 1.08 25.19
CA GLU A 222 -81.96 1.71 25.99
C GLU A 222 -83.26 0.88 25.89
N ASP A 223 -83.68 0.29 27.01
CA ASP A 223 -85.00 -0.31 27.18
C ASP A 223 -86.07 0.78 27.06
N GLY A 224 -86.91 0.65 26.04
CA GLY A 224 -88.14 1.39 25.89
C GLY A 224 -89.32 0.63 26.51
N GLU A 225 -90.00 1.33 27.42
CA GLU A 225 -91.35 1.14 27.98
C GLU A 225 -91.57 0.13 29.13
#